data_AF-A0A1G1YZK0-F1
#
_entry.id   AF-A0A1G1YZK0-F1
#
_cell.length_a   1.000
_cell.length_b   1.000
_cell.length_c   1.000
_cell.angle_alpha   90.00
_cell.angle_beta   90.00
_cell.angle_gamma   90.00
#
_symmetry.space_group_name_H-M   'P 1'
#
loop_
_entity.id
_entity.type
_entity.pdbx_description
1 polymer ?
#
loop_
_entity_poly.entity_id
_entity_poly.type
_entity_poly.pdbx_seq_one_letter_code
_entity_poly.pdbx_strand_id
1 'polypeptide(L)' 'MANITLRKKEGESNSSLVYRFSKKVVQSGVLKEVKKHRFHPRNVNRRKRRASALHRERRKLEVEKAKRLGTPRF' A
#
# COMPACT_ATOMS: atom_id res chain seq x y z
N MET A 1 -11.96 -3.43 -11.43
CA MET A 1 -10.60 -3.33 -11.98
C MET A 1 -10.39 -1.93 -12.53
N ALA A 2 -9.34 -1.23 -12.10
CA ALA A 2 -9.06 0.11 -12.60
C ALA A 2 -8.34 0.00 -13.95
N ASN A 3 -8.94 0.50 -15.02
CA ASN A 3 -8.28 0.62 -16.31
C ASN A 3 -7.16 1.66 -16.22
N ILE A 4 -5.91 1.21 -16.35
CA ILE A 4 -4.72 2.08 -16.37
C ILE A 4 -4.53 2.58 -17.80
N THR A 5 -5.28 3.60 -18.18
CA THR A 5 -5.12 4.26 -19.49
C THR A 5 -4.44 5.60 -19.32
N LEU A 6 -3.22 5.74 -19.84
CA LEU A 6 -2.51 7.02 -19.94
C LEU A 6 -2.19 7.31 -21.39
N ARG A 7 -2.44 8.56 -21.80
CA ARG A 7 -1.94 9.13 -23.06
C ARG A 7 -0.86 10.16 -22.74
N LYS A 8 0.13 10.26 -23.62
CA LYS A 8 1.18 11.29 -23.57
C LYS A 8 0.52 12.66 -23.76
N LYS A 9 0.89 13.62 -22.91
CA LYS A 9 0.47 15.01 -23.09
C LYS A 9 1.47 15.74 -24.00
N GLU A 10 1.00 16.75 -24.73
CA GLU A 10 1.90 17.60 -25.53
C GLU A 10 2.93 18.30 -24.63
N GLY A 11 4.19 18.31 -25.06
CA GLY A 11 5.32 18.87 -24.30
C GLY A 11 5.84 18.01 -23.13
N GLU A 12 5.30 16.80 -22.90
CA GLU A 12 5.75 15.95 -21.80
C GLU A 12 7.06 15.21 -22.13
N SER A 13 8.05 15.31 -21.22
CA SER A 13 9.25 14.47 -21.25
C SER A 13 8.90 13.01 -20.99
N ASN A 14 9.60 12.08 -21.64
CA ASN A 14 9.36 10.66 -21.51
C ASN A 14 9.49 10.17 -20.05
N SER A 15 10.36 10.80 -19.24
CA SER A 15 10.52 10.48 -17.81
C SER A 15 9.26 10.79 -16.98
N SER A 16 8.61 11.93 -17.24
CA SER A 16 7.38 12.35 -16.55
C SER A 16 6.21 11.41 -16.85
N LEU A 17 6.12 10.90 -18.08
CA LEU A 17 5.12 9.91 -18.48
C LEU A 17 5.30 8.59 -17.71
N VAL A 18 6.53 8.09 -17.59
CA VAL A 18 6.86 6.87 -16.85
C VAL A 18 6.57 7.02 -15.35
N TYR A 19 6.87 8.18 -14.77
CA TYR A 19 6.54 8.46 -13.37
C TYR A 19 5.02 8.43 -13.12
N ARG A 20 4.23 9.07 -13.98
CA ARG A 20 2.76 9.06 -13.89
C ARG A 20 2.19 7.66 -14.04
N PHE A 21 2.71 6.90 -15.00
CA PHE A 21 2.33 5.50 -15.17
C PHE A 21 2.61 4.70 -13.90
N SER A 22 3.84 4.78 -13.37
CA SER A 22 4.25 4.08 -12.14
C SER A 22 3.37 4.45 -10.95
N LYS A 23 3.08 5.75 -10.78
CA LYS A 23 2.18 6.25 -9.72
C LYS A 23 0.76 5.69 -9.88
N LYS A 24 0.22 5.66 -11.10
CA LYS A 24 -1.11 5.09 -11.39
C LYS A 24 -1.15 3.57 -11.16
N VAL A 25 -0.11 2.84 -11.53
CA VAL A 25 0.02 1.40 -11.24
C VAL A 25 0.01 1.15 -9.74
N VAL A 26 0.79 1.90 -8.96
CA VAL A 26 0.82 1.76 -7.49
C VAL A 26 -0.52 2.11 -6.87
N GLN A 27 -1.16 3.20 -7.30
CA GLN A 27 -2.48 3.62 -6.82
C GLN A 27 -3.59 2.63 -7.17
N SER A 28 -3.52 2.02 -8.36
CA SER A 28 -4.52 1.04 -8.82
C SER A 28 -4.55 -0.23 -7.96
N GLY A 29 -3.48 -0.49 -7.19
CA GLY A 29 -3.41 -1.65 -6.30
C GLY A 29 -3.28 -3.00 -7.02
N VAL A 30 -3.26 -3.03 -8.36
CA VAL A 30 -3.20 -4.25 -9.18
C VAL A 30 -2.04 -5.15 -8.77
N LEU A 31 -0.86 -4.58 -8.51
CA LEU A 31 0.30 -5.36 -8.05
C LEU A 31 0.07 -6.02 -6.68
N LYS A 32 -0.66 -5.36 -5.76
CA LYS A 32 -0.98 -5.93 -4.44
C LYS A 32 -2.01 -7.04 -4.57
N GLU A 33 -3.01 -6.85 -5.43
CA GLU A 33 -4.03 -7.84 -5.72
C GLU A 33 -3.42 -9.11 -6.33
N VAL A 34 -2.64 -8.98 -7.40
CA VAL A 34 -1.94 -10.12 -8.03
C VAL A 34 -1.04 -10.85 -7.04
N LYS A 35 -0.28 -10.12 -6.21
CA LYS A 35 0.57 -10.73 -5.16
C LYS A 35 -0.25 -11.48 -4.11
N LYS A 36 -1.43 -10.97 -3.73
CA LYS A 36 -2.34 -11.62 -2.79
C LYS A 36 -2.93 -12.90 -3.36
N HIS A 37 -3.30 -12.91 -4.65
CA HIS A 37 -3.91 -14.06 -5.32
C HIS A 37 -2.90 -15.12 -5.79
N ARG A 38 -1.59 -14.81 -5.78
CA ARG A 38 -0.53 -15.73 -6.18
C ARG A 38 -0.55 -17.07 -5.44
N PHE A 39 -0.97 -17.07 -4.16
CA PHE A 39 -0.99 -18.27 -3.33
C PHE A 39 -2.35 -18.42 -2.63
N HIS A 40 -2.82 -19.66 -2.50
CA HIS A 40 -4.05 -19.95 -1.77
C HIS A 40 -3.82 -19.79 -0.25
N PRO A 41 -4.51 -18.86 0.43
CA PRO A 41 -4.37 -18.68 1.87
C PRO A 41 -5.23 -19.69 2.64
N ARG A 42 -4.67 -20.31 3.68
CA ARG A 42 -5.46 -21.09 4.64
C ARG A 42 -6.33 -20.17 5.51
N ASN A 43 -7.50 -20.65 5.91
CA ASN A 43 -8.38 -19.93 6.83
C ASN A 43 -7.69 -19.62 8.16
N VAL A 44 -7.73 -18.35 8.56
CA VAL A 44 -7.03 -17.87 9.77
C VAL A 44 -7.83 -18.22 11.02
N ASN A 45 -7.20 -18.95 11.95
CA ASN A 45 -7.76 -19.28 13.27
C ASN A 45 -8.00 -18.04 14.14
N ARG A 46 -8.98 -18.09 15.06
CA ARG A 46 -9.38 -17.04 16.00
C ARG A 46 -8.20 -16.43 16.76
N ARG A 47 -7.25 -17.24 17.24
CA ARG A 47 -6.04 -16.76 17.95
C ARG A 47 -5.16 -15.87 17.07
N LYS A 48 -4.94 -16.25 15.80
CA LYS A 48 -4.15 -15.46 14.84
C LYS A 48 -4.83 -14.14 14.50
N ARG A 49 -6.16 -14.13 14.36
CA ARG A 49 -6.94 -12.89 14.16
C ARG A 49 -6.77 -11.94 15.36
N ARG A 50 -6.87 -12.45 16.59
CA ARG A 50 -6.67 -11.67 17.82
C ARG A 50 -5.26 -11.09 17.91
N ALA A 51 -4.23 -11.89 17.64
CA ALA A 51 -2.84 -11.42 17.65
C ALA A 51 -2.60 -10.28 16.64
N SER A 52 -3.16 -10.39 15.43
CA SER A 52 -3.09 -9.33 14.42
C SER A 52 -3.81 -8.03 14.85
N ALA A 53 -4.96 -8.15 15.53
CA ALA A 53 -5.66 -6.99 16.08
C ALA A 53 -4.84 -6.29 17.17
N LEU A 54 -4.30 -7.05 18.13
CA LEU A 54 -3.46 -6.51 19.21
C LEU A 54 -2.20 -5.82 18.67
N HIS A 55 -1.56 -6.40 17.65
CA HIS A 55 -0.42 -5.78 16.98
C HIS A 55 -0.80 -4.44 16.34
N ARG A 56 -1.95 -4.35 15.67
CA ARG A 56 -2.42 -3.08 15.07
C ARG A 56 -2.64 -2.00 16.12
N GLU A 57 -3.23 -2.33 17.26
CA GLU A 57 -3.43 -1.37 18.35
C GLU A 57 -2.10 -0.91 18.96
N ARG A 58 -1.17 -1.83 19.22
CA ARG A 58 0.17 -1.47 19.72
C ARG A 58 0.90 -0.53 18.76
N ARG A 59 0.87 -0.82 17.46
CA ARG A 59 1.49 0.03 16.43
C ARG A 59 0.87 1.42 16.37
N LYS A 60 -0.45 1.55 16.54
CA LYS A 60 -1.11 2.87 16.62
C LYS A 60 -0.57 3.67 17.81
N LEU A 61 -0.47 3.06 18.99
CA LEU A 61 0.06 3.71 20.19
C LEU A 61 1.53 4.14 20.03
N GLU A 62 2.36 3.28 19.43
CA GLU A 62 3.76 3.61 19.10
C GLU A 62 3.84 4.83 18.19
N VAL A 63 3.01 4.86 17.13
CA VAL A 63 2.96 5.99 16.19
C VAL A 63 2.49 7.27 16.87
N GLU A 64 1.44 7.21 17.70
CA GLU A 64 0.96 8.38 18.44
C GLU A 64 2.01 8.90 19.43
N LYS A 65 2.73 8.01 20.11
CA LYS A 65 3.84 8.39 20.99
C LYS A 65 4.99 9.04 20.20
N ALA A 66 5.37 8.47 19.05
CA ALA A 66 6.42 9.01 18.20
C ALA A 66 6.07 10.40 17.64
N LYS A 67 4.79 10.61 17.26
CA LYS A 67 4.27 11.93 16.87
C LYS A 67 4.40 12.95 18.01
N ARG A 68 4.01 12.58 19.23
CA ARG A 68 4.13 13.44 20.42
C ARG A 68 5.58 13.82 20.74
N LEU A 69 6.51 12.89 20.53
CA LEU A 69 7.94 13.08 20.82
C LEU A 69 8.71 13.76 19.67
N GLY A 70 8.05 14.19 18.58
CA GLY A 70 8.72 14.84 17.46
C GLY A 70 9.72 13.95 16.70
N THR A 71 9.69 12.64 16.94
CA THR A 71 10.53 11.63 16.26
C THR A 71 9.67 10.67 15.43
N PRO A 72 8.76 11.17 14.56
CA PRO A 72 8.01 10.27 13.72
C PRO A 72 8.94 9.66 12.68
N ARG A 73 9.30 8.39 12.89
CA ARG A 73 10.04 7.60 11.91
C ARG A 73 9.07 7.19 10.80
N PHE A 74 8.95 8.04 9.78
CA PHE A 74 8.19 7.77 8.56
C PHE A 74 9.03 6.99 7.55
#